data_AF-A0A9E0VL62-F1
#
_entry.id   AF-A0A9E0VL62-F1
#
_cell.length_a   1.000
_cell.length_b   1.000
_cell.length_c   1.000
_cell.angle_alpha   90.00
_cell.angle_beta   90.00
_cell.angle_gamma   90.00
#
_symmetry.space_group_name_H-M   'P 1'
#
loop_
_entity.id
_entity.type
_entity.pdbx_description
1 polymer ?
#
loop_
_entity_poly.entity_id
_entity_poly.type
_entity_poly.pdbx_seq_one_letter_code
_entity_poly.pdbx_strand_id
1 'polypeptide(L)'
;MRNRLVKGLPVVCFSLLAIVSCGSMPVGTRTPASVIVPPKLEGDLVAVARQIAAQARSPELTATNCGIYLDLLQDELSAFDIRKQDATKMKTVTAALTEGLWQIRLAFHDRLPELGNACWANIKTTFRKLRAAEEYLSETAYRIPHQDPAAKDFDFQAQPTPFLDRDSRYLVLTRKPNAPITFRRGDAMVARGVSFLSAMIARLGNIDSQFSHVILVADDPRDPKHTLGTIESYVGEGVNFHEMHWALKNENARLLLLRPRDPKLAETAAVGMAKRVADLASHGKKIHYDYKLDFKHDETMSCAEVSQVAYRTASQGSIEIPEFPTVIHEGQNLLDNLAIKGGETFSPGDLEIDSRFELVAEFRDLRLTRDSRIKDAILTRMLAWMDQGYRIVPTTKAKMAAGPIRIARKTFLWPLVQKLIHADDFSKEIPGPMLKTVVMMNAIGEVLLNEAWQSDLAYERKTGWPMTYDQLYAMLDDYRARDAAIYANPATRNRAAFHKLFHP
;
A
#
# COMPACT_ATOMS: atom_id res chain seq x y z
N MET A 1 -57.92 46.87 -6.48
CA MET A 1 -57.93 46.77 -5.00
C MET A 1 -59.21 46.06 -4.56
N ARG A 2 -59.15 44.74 -4.38
CA ARG A 2 -60.27 43.92 -3.91
C ARG A 2 -59.72 42.70 -3.16
N ASN A 3 -60.07 42.61 -1.88
CA ASN A 3 -60.12 41.36 -1.13
C ASN A 3 -61.08 40.39 -1.83
N ARG A 4 -60.73 39.10 -1.90
CA ARG A 4 -61.72 38.01 -1.91
C ARG A 4 -61.08 36.67 -1.56
N LEU A 5 -61.62 36.07 -0.51
CA LEU A 5 -61.58 34.65 -0.20
C LEU A 5 -62.09 33.79 -1.37
N VAL A 6 -61.47 32.63 -1.57
CA VAL A 6 -61.99 31.48 -2.33
C VAL A 6 -61.67 30.25 -1.47
N LYS A 7 -62.64 29.68 -0.73
CA LYS A 7 -63.54 28.56 -1.07
C LYS A 7 -62.82 27.30 -1.60
N GLY A 8 -63.05 26.20 -0.87
CA GLY A 8 -62.45 24.89 -1.09
C GLY A 8 -62.95 24.11 -2.29
N LEU A 9 -62.27 22.99 -2.51
CA LEU A 9 -62.54 21.91 -3.46
C LEU A 9 -61.93 20.61 -2.89
N PRO A 10 -62.31 19.43 -3.39
CA PRO A 10 -62.83 18.34 -2.56
C PRO A 10 -61.85 17.17 -2.43
N VAL A 11 -62.19 16.31 -1.47
CA VAL A 11 -61.64 14.96 -1.29
C VAL A 11 -61.89 14.16 -2.56
N VAL A 12 -60.82 13.87 -3.31
CA VAL A 12 -60.83 12.90 -4.40
C VAL A 12 -60.28 11.59 -3.86
N CYS A 13 -61.20 10.63 -3.71
CA CYS A 13 -60.94 9.24 -3.40
C CYS A 13 -60.37 8.59 -4.68
N PHE A 14 -59.06 8.30 -4.70
CA PHE A 14 -58.47 7.47 -5.75
C PHE A 14 -58.52 6.01 -5.34
N SER A 15 -59.38 5.27 -6.03
CA SER A 15 -59.52 3.83 -5.97
C SER A 15 -58.21 3.15 -6.38
N LEU A 16 -57.73 2.21 -5.55
CA LEU A 16 -56.69 1.25 -5.92
C LEU A 16 -57.20 0.41 -7.10
N LEU A 17 -56.69 0.66 -8.31
CA LEU A 17 -56.67 -0.33 -9.37
C LEU A 17 -55.44 -1.22 -9.17
N ALA A 18 -55.67 -2.43 -8.68
CA ALA A 18 -54.70 -3.52 -8.73
C ALA A 18 -54.49 -3.93 -10.18
N ILE A 19 -53.46 -3.37 -10.82
CA ILE A 19 -52.93 -3.92 -12.07
C ILE A 19 -52.18 -5.19 -11.68
N VAL A 20 -52.81 -6.34 -11.92
CA VAL A 20 -52.13 -7.64 -11.95
C VAL A 20 -51.21 -7.61 -13.15
N SER A 21 -49.97 -7.18 -12.92
CA SER A 21 -48.85 -7.42 -13.82
C SER A 21 -48.64 -8.93 -13.87
N CYS A 22 -48.98 -9.55 -15.01
CA CYS A 22 -48.46 -10.87 -15.33
C CYS A 22 -46.94 -10.76 -15.33
N GLY A 23 -46.32 -11.28 -14.27
CA GLY A 23 -44.88 -11.36 -14.14
C GLY A 23 -44.30 -12.06 -15.36
N SER A 24 -43.60 -11.30 -16.19
CA SER A 24 -42.54 -11.83 -17.02
C SER A 24 -41.56 -12.50 -16.06
N MET A 25 -41.62 -13.83 -16.01
CA MET A 25 -40.58 -14.62 -15.35
C MET A 25 -39.23 -14.11 -15.85
N PRO A 26 -38.24 -13.88 -14.96
CA PRO A 26 -36.91 -13.52 -15.42
C PRO A 26 -36.49 -14.61 -16.39
N VAL A 27 -36.27 -14.21 -17.65
CA VAL A 27 -35.64 -15.06 -18.65
C VAL A 27 -34.36 -15.53 -17.98
N GLY A 28 -34.32 -16.81 -17.59
CA GLY A 28 -33.18 -17.39 -16.91
C GLY A 28 -31.98 -17.11 -17.80
N THR A 29 -31.13 -16.18 -17.36
CA THR A 29 -29.82 -15.99 -17.96
C THR A 29 -29.13 -17.31 -17.75
N ARG A 30 -29.12 -18.14 -18.80
CA ARG A 30 -28.34 -19.37 -18.83
C ARG A 30 -26.94 -18.93 -18.43
N THR A 31 -26.49 -19.37 -17.25
CA THR A 31 -25.11 -19.23 -16.84
C THR A 31 -24.29 -19.74 -18.02
N PRO A 32 -23.41 -18.90 -18.60
CA PRO A 32 -22.59 -19.33 -19.72
C PRO A 32 -21.88 -20.63 -19.34
N ALA A 33 -21.77 -21.54 -20.31
CA ALA A 33 -21.19 -22.85 -20.11
C ALA A 33 -19.85 -22.74 -19.35
N SER A 34 -19.82 -23.44 -18.19
CA SER A 34 -18.72 -23.59 -17.24
C SER A 34 -18.03 -22.29 -16.78
N VAL A 35 -18.70 -21.51 -15.94
CA VAL A 35 -17.99 -20.60 -15.02
C VAL A 35 -17.15 -21.48 -14.08
N ILE A 36 -15.82 -21.39 -14.21
CA ILE A 36 -14.92 -21.99 -13.22
C ILE A 36 -15.14 -21.32 -11.87
N VAL A 37 -15.23 -22.12 -10.82
CA VAL A 37 -15.46 -21.64 -9.44
C VAL A 37 -14.22 -22.01 -8.61
N PRO A 38 -13.66 -21.08 -7.82
CA PRO A 38 -12.58 -21.40 -6.92
C PRO A 38 -13.03 -22.48 -5.90
N PRO A 39 -12.18 -23.45 -5.54
CA PRO A 39 -12.50 -24.38 -4.47
C PRO A 39 -12.72 -23.64 -3.15
N LYS A 40 -13.61 -24.18 -2.33
CA LYS A 40 -13.80 -23.71 -0.94
C LYS A 40 -12.53 -23.90 -0.14
N LEU A 41 -12.25 -22.96 0.78
CA LEU A 41 -11.09 -23.01 1.67
C LEU A 41 -11.32 -23.95 2.87
N GLU A 42 -11.54 -25.23 2.58
CA GLU A 42 -11.84 -26.28 3.55
C GLU A 42 -10.94 -27.53 3.33
N GLY A 43 -10.73 -28.34 4.37
CA GLY A 43 -9.97 -29.59 4.25
C GLY A 43 -8.45 -29.38 4.14
N ASP A 44 -7.81 -30.02 3.15
CA ASP A 44 -6.37 -29.86 2.88
C ASP A 44 -6.11 -28.54 2.16
N LEU A 45 -5.83 -27.50 2.94
CA LEU A 45 -5.57 -26.15 2.44
C LEU A 45 -4.39 -26.08 1.46
N VAL A 46 -3.40 -26.97 1.57
CA VAL A 46 -2.26 -27.01 0.63
C VAL A 46 -2.73 -27.55 -0.72
N ALA A 47 -3.55 -28.60 -0.72
CA ALA A 47 -4.16 -29.11 -1.95
C ALA A 47 -5.10 -28.09 -2.60
N VAL A 48 -5.91 -27.38 -1.78
CA VAL A 48 -6.79 -26.30 -2.24
C VAL A 48 -5.99 -25.16 -2.88
N ALA A 49 -4.91 -24.70 -2.25
CA ALA A 49 -4.06 -23.65 -2.81
C ALA A 49 -3.43 -24.07 -4.15
N ARG A 50 -2.99 -25.32 -4.27
CA ARG A 50 -2.49 -25.90 -5.54
C ARG A 50 -3.58 -25.94 -6.60
N GLN A 51 -4.81 -26.30 -6.24
CA GLN A 51 -5.95 -26.31 -7.15
C GLN A 51 -6.27 -24.90 -7.65
N ILE A 52 -6.31 -23.88 -6.78
CA ILE A 52 -6.52 -22.48 -7.17
C ILE A 52 -5.41 -22.04 -8.14
N ALA A 53 -4.14 -22.36 -7.84
CA ALA A 53 -3.03 -22.03 -8.71
C ALA A 53 -3.08 -22.76 -10.07
N ALA A 54 -3.65 -23.97 -10.11
CA ALA A 54 -3.89 -24.69 -11.37
C ALA A 54 -5.04 -24.08 -12.17
N GLN A 55 -6.14 -23.70 -11.52
CA GLN A 55 -7.26 -22.98 -12.15
C GLN A 55 -6.83 -21.62 -12.69
N ALA A 56 -5.99 -20.89 -11.95
CA ALA A 56 -5.42 -19.62 -12.41
C ALA A 56 -4.59 -19.79 -13.70
N ARG A 57 -3.85 -20.89 -13.83
CA ARG A 57 -3.09 -21.23 -15.07
C ARG A 57 -3.96 -21.82 -16.18
N SER A 58 -5.20 -22.21 -15.89
CA SER A 58 -6.06 -22.90 -16.86
C SER A 58 -6.52 -21.96 -17.96
N PRO A 59 -6.50 -22.38 -19.25
CA PRO A 59 -7.08 -21.59 -20.34
C PRO A 59 -8.58 -21.33 -20.18
N GLU A 60 -9.27 -22.05 -19.28
CA GLU A 60 -10.68 -21.82 -18.93
C GLU A 60 -10.89 -20.50 -18.17
N LEU A 61 -9.88 -20.01 -17.45
CA LEU A 61 -9.89 -18.66 -16.91
C LEU A 61 -9.55 -17.69 -18.06
N THR A 62 -10.51 -16.87 -18.44
CA THR A 62 -10.43 -15.94 -19.58
C THR A 62 -10.68 -14.52 -19.10
N ALA A 63 -10.34 -13.52 -19.92
CA ALA A 63 -10.66 -12.12 -19.63
C ALA A 63 -12.15 -11.88 -19.28
N THR A 64 -13.07 -12.68 -19.83
CA THR A 64 -14.52 -12.52 -19.60
C THR A 64 -15.01 -13.05 -18.24
N ASN A 65 -14.36 -14.07 -17.67
CA ASN A 65 -14.81 -14.70 -16.42
C ASN A 65 -13.85 -14.45 -15.24
N CYS A 66 -12.69 -13.85 -15.49
CA CYS A 66 -11.64 -13.62 -14.50
C CYS A 66 -12.09 -12.74 -13.32
N GLY A 67 -12.83 -11.65 -13.59
CA GLY A 67 -13.40 -10.80 -12.54
C GLY A 67 -14.29 -11.58 -11.57
N ILE A 68 -15.26 -12.34 -12.12
CA ILE A 68 -16.19 -13.17 -11.34
C ILE A 68 -15.45 -14.23 -10.52
N TYR A 69 -14.49 -14.93 -11.13
CA TYR A 69 -13.69 -15.93 -10.43
C TYR A 69 -12.95 -15.31 -9.23
N LEU A 70 -12.32 -14.15 -9.44
CA LEU A 70 -11.57 -13.47 -8.40
C LEU A 70 -12.47 -12.89 -7.30
N ASP A 71 -13.66 -12.41 -7.61
CA ASP A 71 -14.61 -11.96 -6.60
C ASP A 71 -15.02 -13.12 -5.69
N LEU A 72 -15.37 -14.27 -6.27
CA LEU A 72 -15.66 -15.48 -5.51
C LEU A 72 -14.47 -15.93 -4.64
N LEU A 73 -13.25 -15.86 -5.18
CA LEU A 73 -12.04 -16.19 -4.41
C LEU A 73 -11.81 -15.21 -3.27
N GLN A 74 -12.05 -13.92 -3.50
CA GLN A 74 -11.95 -12.88 -2.48
C GLN A 74 -12.98 -13.06 -1.36
N ASP A 75 -14.20 -13.47 -1.70
CA ASP A 75 -15.25 -13.79 -0.74
C ASP A 75 -14.84 -14.99 0.13
N GLU A 76 -14.35 -16.07 -0.49
CA GLU A 76 -13.83 -17.24 0.22
C GLU A 76 -12.65 -16.86 1.15
N LEU A 77 -11.69 -16.07 0.67
CA LEU A 77 -10.57 -15.57 1.48
C LEU A 77 -11.03 -14.72 2.67
N SER A 78 -12.13 -13.96 2.51
CA SER A 78 -12.67 -13.10 3.58
C SER A 78 -13.49 -13.89 4.59
N ALA A 79 -14.19 -14.93 4.15
CA ALA A 79 -14.96 -15.82 5.00
C ALA A 79 -14.07 -16.83 5.75
N PHE A 80 -12.88 -17.13 5.23
CA PHE A 80 -11.95 -18.08 5.82
C PHE A 80 -11.38 -17.57 7.15
N ASP A 81 -11.81 -18.22 8.23
CA ASP A 81 -11.29 -17.97 9.57
C ASP A 81 -10.20 -18.99 9.90
N ILE A 82 -8.94 -18.59 9.66
CA ILE A 82 -7.75 -19.38 9.97
C ILE A 82 -7.70 -19.87 11.43
N ARG A 83 -8.33 -19.14 12.34
CA ARG A 83 -8.32 -19.44 13.78
C ARG A 83 -9.16 -20.66 14.13
N LYS A 84 -10.07 -21.06 13.23
CA LYS A 84 -10.85 -22.29 13.35
C LYS A 84 -10.06 -23.54 12.97
N GLN A 85 -8.86 -23.37 12.42
CA GLN A 85 -7.99 -24.48 12.06
C GLN A 85 -7.18 -24.95 13.28
N ASP A 86 -6.83 -26.23 13.32
CA ASP A 86 -5.99 -26.79 14.37
C ASP A 86 -4.59 -26.15 14.35
N ALA A 87 -4.23 -25.42 15.41
CA ALA A 87 -2.98 -24.67 15.47
C ALA A 87 -1.72 -25.55 15.30
N THR A 88 -1.76 -26.82 15.72
CA THR A 88 -0.65 -27.75 15.58
C THR A 88 -0.50 -28.18 14.13
N LYS A 89 -1.61 -28.53 13.47
CA LYS A 89 -1.63 -28.80 12.02
C LYS A 89 -1.18 -27.58 11.24
N MET A 90 -1.68 -26.40 11.59
CA MET A 90 -1.31 -25.15 10.91
C MET A 90 0.19 -24.91 10.95
N LYS A 91 0.84 -25.12 12.11
CA LYS A 91 2.30 -24.99 12.20
C LYS A 91 3.03 -25.93 11.24
N THR A 92 2.56 -27.16 11.07
CA THR A 92 3.19 -28.14 10.15
C THR A 92 2.98 -27.83 8.68
N VAL A 93 1.86 -27.18 8.30
CA VAL A 93 1.54 -26.89 6.90
C VAL A 93 1.86 -25.45 6.48
N THR A 94 2.18 -24.56 7.41
CA THR A 94 2.35 -23.11 7.14
C THR A 94 3.32 -22.84 6.01
N ALA A 95 4.52 -23.44 6.03
CA ALA A 95 5.50 -23.21 4.97
C ALA A 95 4.96 -23.62 3.58
N ALA A 96 4.32 -24.80 3.49
CA ALA A 96 3.77 -25.31 2.25
C ALA A 96 2.54 -24.51 1.78
N LEU A 97 1.72 -24.02 2.71
CA LEU A 97 0.55 -23.21 2.42
C LEU A 97 0.98 -21.81 1.95
N THR A 98 1.90 -21.14 2.64
CA THR A 98 2.43 -19.83 2.23
C THR A 98 3.07 -19.91 0.84
N GLU A 99 3.83 -20.97 0.54
CA GLU A 99 4.34 -21.21 -0.82
C GLU A 99 3.19 -21.45 -1.81
N GLY A 100 2.15 -22.19 -1.44
CA GLY A 100 0.95 -22.38 -2.26
C GLY A 100 0.25 -21.06 -2.60
N LEU A 101 0.09 -20.16 -1.63
CA LEU A 101 -0.49 -18.83 -1.82
C LEU A 101 0.38 -17.96 -2.74
N TRP A 102 1.70 -18.03 -2.60
CA TRP A 102 2.63 -17.40 -3.53
C TRP A 102 2.49 -17.93 -4.96
N GLN A 103 2.34 -19.25 -5.13
CA GLN A 103 2.14 -19.87 -6.43
C GLN A 103 0.81 -19.45 -7.09
N ILE A 104 -0.23 -19.13 -6.31
CA ILE A 104 -1.46 -18.52 -6.84
C ILE A 104 -1.15 -17.14 -7.43
N ARG A 105 -0.38 -16.31 -6.72
CA ARG A 105 0.01 -14.96 -7.21
C ARG A 105 0.83 -15.05 -8.49
N LEU A 106 1.84 -15.93 -8.53
CA LEU A 106 2.61 -16.20 -9.73
C LEU A 106 1.73 -16.66 -10.91
N ALA A 107 0.77 -17.55 -10.66
CA ALA A 107 -0.14 -18.06 -11.69
C ALA A 107 -1.00 -16.97 -12.33
N PHE A 108 -1.59 -16.07 -11.54
CA PHE A 108 -2.32 -14.92 -12.07
C PHE A 108 -1.41 -13.92 -12.77
N HIS A 109 -0.25 -13.64 -12.17
CA HIS A 109 0.71 -12.69 -12.73
C HIS A 109 1.19 -13.13 -14.11
N ASP A 110 1.51 -14.42 -14.28
CA ASP A 110 2.01 -14.96 -15.55
C ASP A 110 0.99 -14.84 -16.69
N ARG A 111 -0.28 -14.62 -16.35
CA ARG A 111 -1.39 -14.50 -17.30
C ARG A 111 -1.93 -13.09 -17.47
N LEU A 112 -1.32 -12.09 -16.83
CA LEU A 112 -1.72 -10.68 -17.00
C LEU A 112 -1.90 -10.25 -18.48
N PRO A 113 -1.04 -10.66 -19.44
CA PRO A 113 -1.23 -10.32 -20.86
C PRO A 113 -2.53 -10.84 -21.48
N GLU A 114 -3.15 -11.87 -20.91
CA GLU A 114 -4.33 -12.56 -21.45
C GLU A 114 -5.65 -12.17 -20.78
N LEU A 115 -5.60 -11.65 -19.55
CA LEU A 115 -6.77 -11.49 -18.69
C LEU A 115 -7.48 -10.12 -18.81
N GLY A 116 -6.85 -9.16 -19.48
CA GLY A 116 -7.44 -7.86 -19.81
C GLY A 116 -7.78 -6.95 -18.61
N ASN A 117 -8.18 -5.71 -18.92
CA ASN A 117 -8.24 -4.61 -17.95
C ASN A 117 -9.19 -4.82 -16.80
N ALA A 118 -10.36 -5.40 -17.07
CA ALA A 118 -11.37 -5.63 -16.04
C ALA A 118 -10.88 -6.57 -14.94
N CYS A 119 -9.91 -7.46 -15.22
CA CYS A 119 -9.43 -8.40 -14.22
C CYS A 119 -8.34 -7.84 -13.31
N TRP A 120 -7.52 -6.88 -13.77
CA TRP A 120 -6.33 -6.48 -13.03
C TRP A 120 -6.62 -5.82 -11.69
N ALA A 121 -7.69 -5.03 -11.58
CA ALA A 121 -8.12 -4.46 -10.31
C ALA A 121 -8.44 -5.54 -9.26
N ASN A 122 -9.11 -6.61 -9.71
CA ASN A 122 -9.44 -7.76 -8.87
C ASN A 122 -8.19 -8.58 -8.53
N ILE A 123 -7.21 -8.70 -9.45
CA ILE A 123 -5.92 -9.36 -9.19
C ILE A 123 -5.16 -8.60 -8.10
N LYS A 124 -5.03 -7.27 -8.22
CA LYS A 124 -4.36 -6.42 -7.22
C LYS A 124 -4.99 -6.59 -5.83
N THR A 125 -6.32 -6.60 -5.75
CA THR A 125 -7.05 -6.82 -4.50
C THR A 125 -6.84 -8.24 -3.95
N THR A 126 -6.86 -9.24 -4.83
CA THR A 126 -6.62 -10.65 -4.46
C THR A 126 -5.21 -10.85 -3.95
N PHE A 127 -4.19 -10.25 -4.57
CA PHE A 127 -2.80 -10.31 -4.11
C PHE A 127 -2.65 -9.74 -2.70
N ARG A 128 -3.34 -8.64 -2.40
CA ARG A 128 -3.36 -8.06 -1.06
C ARG A 128 -3.95 -9.02 -0.01
N LYS A 129 -5.07 -9.68 -0.33
CA LYS A 129 -5.71 -10.66 0.58
C LYS A 129 -4.84 -11.90 0.78
N LEU A 130 -4.25 -12.43 -0.30
CA LEU A 130 -3.31 -13.56 -0.23
C LEU A 130 -2.08 -13.19 0.61
N ARG A 131 -1.49 -12.01 0.39
CA ARG A 131 -0.37 -11.49 1.18
C ARG A 131 -0.71 -11.37 2.67
N ALA A 132 -1.89 -10.84 3.00
CA ALA A 132 -2.35 -10.79 4.38
C ALA A 132 -2.43 -12.19 4.98
N ALA A 133 -3.04 -13.16 4.29
CA ALA A 133 -3.13 -14.54 4.75
C ALA A 133 -1.74 -15.17 4.98
N GLU A 134 -0.80 -15.01 4.04
CA GLU A 134 0.59 -15.46 4.14
C GLU A 134 1.29 -14.90 5.40
N GLU A 135 1.07 -13.62 5.73
CA GLU A 135 1.61 -12.96 6.91
C GLU A 135 0.99 -13.48 8.20
N TYR A 136 -0.35 -13.54 8.31
CA TYR A 136 -1.04 -14.08 9.49
C TYR A 136 -0.60 -15.51 9.81
N LEU A 137 -0.49 -16.34 8.77
CA LEU A 137 0.00 -17.71 8.87
C LEU A 137 1.40 -17.75 9.48
N SER A 138 2.31 -16.96 8.91
CA SER A 138 3.73 -16.99 9.23
C SER A 138 4.03 -16.35 10.59
N GLU A 139 3.45 -15.17 10.88
CA GLU A 139 3.54 -14.50 12.18
C GLU A 139 3.14 -15.46 13.31
N THR A 140 2.00 -16.14 13.15
CA THR A 140 1.43 -17.01 14.20
C THR A 140 2.18 -18.33 14.33
N ALA A 141 2.48 -19.00 13.21
CA ALA A 141 3.15 -20.31 13.22
C ALA A 141 4.58 -20.23 13.77
N TYR A 142 5.29 -19.15 13.45
CA TYR A 142 6.67 -18.94 13.88
C TYR A 142 6.79 -18.15 15.19
N ARG A 143 5.68 -17.58 15.70
CA ARG A 143 5.64 -16.79 16.94
C ARG A 143 6.67 -15.66 16.93
N ILE A 144 6.76 -14.96 15.81
CA ILE A 144 7.73 -13.86 15.66
C ILE A 144 7.30 -12.71 16.59
N PRO A 145 8.16 -12.27 17.52
CA PRO A 145 7.83 -11.12 18.35
C PRO A 145 7.78 -9.87 17.47
N HIS A 146 6.76 -9.06 17.70
CA HIS A 146 6.65 -7.76 17.06
C HIS A 146 7.81 -6.86 17.51
N GLN A 147 8.32 -6.05 16.57
CA GLN A 147 9.31 -5.03 16.83
C GLN A 147 8.74 -3.66 16.50
N ASP A 148 8.75 -2.74 17.47
CA ASP A 148 8.41 -1.35 17.22
C ASP A 148 9.53 -0.71 16.37
N PRO A 149 9.25 -0.28 15.13
CA PRO A 149 10.25 0.35 14.28
C PRO A 149 10.70 1.73 14.77
N ALA A 150 9.95 2.37 15.67
CA ALA A 150 10.32 3.64 16.29
C ALA A 150 11.11 3.46 17.60
N ALA A 151 11.35 2.21 18.02
CA ALA A 151 12.16 1.94 19.20
C ALA A 151 13.60 2.42 18.99
N LYS A 152 14.15 3.10 20.00
CA LYS A 152 15.49 3.72 19.92
C LYS A 152 16.64 2.75 19.64
N ASP A 153 16.43 1.48 19.93
CA ASP A 153 17.39 0.39 19.77
C ASP A 153 17.21 -0.39 18.47
N PHE A 154 16.23 -0.03 17.63
CA PHE A 154 16.05 -0.67 16.33
C PHE A 154 16.83 0.05 15.24
N ASP A 155 18.05 -0.45 14.96
CA ASP A 155 18.87 -0.01 13.84
C ASP A 155 18.66 -0.93 12.63
N PHE A 156 18.03 -0.40 11.59
CA PHE A 156 17.80 -1.07 10.31
C PHE A 156 19.10 -1.50 9.60
N GLN A 157 20.15 -0.68 9.67
CA GLN A 157 21.41 -0.96 8.98
C GLN A 157 22.19 -2.10 9.65
N ALA A 158 21.94 -2.33 10.94
CA ALA A 158 22.48 -3.45 11.72
C ALA A 158 21.72 -4.78 11.53
N GLN A 159 20.56 -4.79 10.85
CA GLN A 159 19.78 -6.01 10.62
C GLN A 159 20.40 -6.88 9.52
N PRO A 160 20.05 -8.19 9.40
CA PRO A 160 20.42 -8.97 8.23
C PRO A 160 19.80 -8.36 6.96
N THR A 161 20.55 -8.42 5.86
CA THR A 161 20.25 -7.80 4.57
C THR A 161 19.11 -8.53 3.87
N PRO A 162 18.00 -7.85 3.53
CA PRO A 162 16.89 -8.46 2.81
C PRO A 162 17.34 -9.18 1.54
N PHE A 163 16.70 -10.32 1.25
CA PHE A 163 17.01 -11.27 0.16
C PHE A 163 18.38 -11.98 0.23
N LEU A 164 19.42 -11.34 0.75
CA LEU A 164 20.79 -11.83 0.73
C LEU A 164 21.13 -12.69 1.94
N ASP A 165 20.68 -12.28 3.12
CA ASP A 165 20.92 -12.98 4.37
C ASP A 165 19.73 -13.88 4.75
N ARG A 166 20.02 -15.03 5.34
CA ARG A 166 19.00 -15.93 5.88
C ARG A 166 18.73 -15.58 7.33
N ASP A 167 17.48 -15.31 7.66
CA ASP A 167 17.00 -15.09 9.03
C ASP A 167 15.61 -15.73 9.19
N SER A 168 15.36 -16.38 10.33
CA SER A 168 14.09 -17.06 10.60
C SER A 168 12.92 -16.10 10.82
N ARG A 169 13.20 -14.81 11.04
CA ARG A 169 12.22 -13.73 11.19
C ARG A 169 11.81 -13.15 9.84
N TYR A 170 12.50 -13.54 8.77
CA TYR A 170 12.24 -13.08 7.42
C TYR A 170 11.47 -14.15 6.64
N LEU A 171 10.40 -13.71 5.97
CA LEU A 171 9.72 -14.52 4.97
C LEU A 171 10.24 -14.13 3.59
N VAL A 172 10.88 -15.07 2.91
CA VAL A 172 11.37 -14.89 1.54
C VAL A 172 10.69 -15.91 0.63
N LEU A 173 9.85 -15.40 -0.27
CA LEU A 173 9.15 -16.18 -1.27
C LEU A 173 9.84 -15.95 -2.62
N THR A 174 10.05 -17.01 -3.39
CA THR A 174 10.82 -16.91 -4.64
C THR A 174 10.12 -17.67 -5.75
N ARG A 175 10.19 -17.18 -6.99
CA ARG A 175 9.66 -17.90 -8.15
C ARG A 175 10.37 -19.25 -8.35
N LYS A 176 11.66 -19.32 -8.02
CA LYS A 176 12.49 -20.52 -8.10
C LYS A 176 12.93 -20.92 -6.69
N PRO A 177 12.17 -21.77 -5.98
CA PRO A 177 12.52 -22.22 -4.65
C PRO A 177 13.97 -22.72 -4.58
N ASN A 178 14.70 -22.33 -3.54
CA ASN A 178 16.11 -22.66 -3.29
C ASN A 178 17.15 -22.05 -4.27
N ALA A 179 16.75 -21.31 -5.29
CA ALA A 179 17.69 -20.58 -6.13
C ALA A 179 18.17 -19.30 -5.41
N PRO A 180 19.45 -18.91 -5.54
CA PRO A 180 19.92 -17.64 -5.02
C PRO A 180 19.21 -16.49 -5.73
N ILE A 181 18.82 -15.47 -4.96
CA ILE A 181 18.26 -14.24 -5.51
C ILE A 181 19.42 -13.43 -6.08
N THR A 182 19.28 -12.99 -7.32
CA THR A 182 20.27 -12.19 -8.03
C THR A 182 19.59 -10.95 -8.56
N PHE A 183 20.24 -9.81 -8.39
CA PHE A 183 19.81 -8.52 -8.94
C PHE A 183 20.45 -8.30 -10.30
N ARG A 184 19.73 -7.62 -11.20
CA ARG A 184 20.18 -7.26 -12.54
C ARG A 184 19.87 -5.79 -12.82
N ARG A 185 20.67 -5.18 -13.68
CA ARG A 185 20.40 -3.84 -14.20
C ARG A 185 18.98 -3.79 -14.77
N GLY A 186 18.24 -2.78 -14.35
CA GLY A 186 16.86 -2.55 -14.76
C GLY A 186 15.83 -3.38 -14.02
N ASP A 187 16.22 -4.32 -13.14
CA ASP A 187 15.25 -4.85 -12.17
C ASP A 187 14.60 -3.66 -11.43
N ALA A 188 13.29 -3.75 -11.24
CA ALA A 188 12.56 -2.82 -10.40
C ALA A 188 12.30 -3.50 -9.05
N MET A 189 12.31 -2.75 -7.97
CA MET A 189 11.74 -3.22 -6.70
C MET A 189 10.67 -2.25 -6.25
N VAL A 190 9.67 -2.80 -5.58
CA VAL A 190 8.67 -1.99 -4.89
C VAL A 190 8.71 -2.31 -3.41
N ALA A 191 8.72 -1.26 -2.60
CA ALA A 191 8.96 -1.37 -1.17
C ALA A 191 7.80 -0.83 -0.35
N ARG A 192 7.62 -1.41 0.83
CA ARG A 192 6.77 -0.86 1.88
C ARG A 192 7.65 -0.45 3.04
N GLY A 193 7.82 0.85 3.23
CA GLY A 193 8.48 1.39 4.41
C GLY A 193 7.67 1.18 5.69
N VAL A 194 8.20 1.58 6.85
CA VAL A 194 7.47 1.50 8.14
C VAL A 194 6.74 2.80 8.53
N SER A 195 7.00 3.90 7.82
CA SER A 195 6.44 5.21 8.19
C SER A 195 4.94 5.36 7.86
N PHE A 196 4.29 6.32 8.51
CA PHE A 196 2.92 6.73 8.16
C PHE A 196 2.82 7.39 6.78
N LEU A 197 3.86 8.11 6.34
CA LEU A 197 3.93 8.64 4.98
C LEU A 197 3.93 7.52 3.96
N SER A 198 4.71 6.46 4.20
CA SER A 198 4.70 5.25 3.40
C SER A 198 3.32 4.58 3.40
N ALA A 199 2.65 4.50 4.55
CA ALA A 199 1.27 3.99 4.64
C ALA A 199 0.30 4.82 3.82
N MET A 200 0.38 6.14 3.91
CA MET A 200 -0.47 7.05 3.15
C MET A 200 -0.30 6.83 1.64
N ILE A 201 0.93 6.83 1.12
CA ILE A 201 1.19 6.61 -0.32
C ILE A 201 0.57 5.29 -0.80
N ALA A 202 0.66 4.23 0.01
CA ALA A 202 0.06 2.93 -0.32
C ALA A 202 -1.48 2.93 -0.34
N ARG A 203 -2.14 3.95 0.23
CA ARG A 203 -3.60 4.02 0.44
C ARG A 203 -4.30 5.18 -0.29
N LEU A 204 -3.58 6.09 -0.95
CA LEU A 204 -4.16 7.26 -1.63
C LEU A 204 -4.94 6.92 -2.92
N GLY A 205 -4.72 5.74 -3.49
CA GLY A 205 -5.33 5.31 -4.74
C GLY A 205 -6.73 4.74 -4.58
N ASN A 206 -7.53 4.78 -5.65
CA ASN A 206 -8.81 4.09 -5.76
C ASN A 206 -8.71 2.57 -5.56
N ILE A 207 -7.52 2.00 -5.78
CA ILE A 207 -7.19 0.62 -5.45
C ILE A 207 -6.01 0.64 -4.49
N ASP A 208 -6.32 0.26 -3.26
CA ASP A 208 -5.37 0.01 -2.18
C ASP A 208 -4.14 -0.79 -2.64
N SER A 209 -2.94 -0.23 -2.45
CA SER A 209 -1.65 -0.88 -2.65
C SER A 209 -1.11 -1.40 -1.30
N GLN A 210 0.01 -2.13 -1.34
CA GLN A 210 0.83 -2.44 -0.17
C GLN A 210 2.26 -1.92 -0.30
N PHE A 211 2.54 -1.10 -1.32
CA PHE A 211 3.85 -0.55 -1.61
C PHE A 211 3.78 0.97 -1.76
N SER A 212 4.86 1.64 -1.39
CA SER A 212 4.98 3.10 -1.27
C SER A 212 6.25 3.68 -1.88
N HIS A 213 7.16 2.84 -2.35
CA HIS A 213 8.41 3.27 -2.95
C HIS A 213 8.76 2.39 -4.15
N VAL A 214 9.34 2.99 -5.19
CA VAL A 214 9.87 2.27 -6.35
C VAL A 214 11.38 2.48 -6.40
N ILE A 215 12.09 1.39 -6.69
CA ILE A 215 13.55 1.32 -6.70
C ILE A 215 13.98 0.82 -8.07
N LEU A 216 14.91 1.52 -8.72
CA LEU A 216 15.53 1.07 -9.96
C LEU A 216 16.90 0.48 -9.66
N VAL A 217 17.13 -0.80 -9.97
CA VAL A 217 18.44 -1.42 -9.86
C VAL A 217 19.33 -0.95 -11.00
N ALA A 218 20.48 -0.37 -10.67
CA ALA A 218 21.45 0.16 -11.62
C ALA A 218 22.86 0.08 -11.05
N ASP A 219 23.88 0.28 -11.89
CA ASP A 219 25.26 0.37 -11.41
C ASP A 219 25.55 1.74 -10.80
N ASP A 220 26.55 1.84 -9.92
CA ASP A 220 27.12 3.12 -9.53
C ASP A 220 27.79 3.74 -10.76
N PRO A 221 27.28 4.85 -11.29
CA PRO A 221 27.87 5.47 -12.47
C PRO A 221 29.23 6.11 -12.20
N ARG A 222 29.66 6.24 -10.93
CA ARG A 222 30.94 6.82 -10.52
C ARG A 222 32.01 5.77 -10.25
N ASP A 223 31.63 4.50 -10.12
CA ASP A 223 32.55 3.40 -9.87
C ASP A 223 33.01 2.77 -11.18
N PRO A 224 34.32 2.77 -11.50
CA PRO A 224 34.86 2.08 -12.67
C PRO A 224 34.56 0.57 -12.71
N LYS A 225 34.26 -0.05 -11.56
CA LYS A 225 33.88 -1.47 -11.47
C LYS A 225 32.40 -1.72 -11.72
N HIS A 226 31.60 -0.66 -11.90
CA HIS A 226 30.16 -0.75 -12.10
C HIS A 226 29.47 -1.55 -10.98
N THR A 227 29.79 -1.24 -9.72
CA THR A 227 29.16 -1.92 -8.56
C THR A 227 27.65 -1.73 -8.61
N LEU A 228 26.91 -2.83 -8.50
CA LEU A 228 25.46 -2.81 -8.55
C LEU A 228 24.88 -2.18 -7.27
N GLY A 229 23.95 -1.25 -7.45
CA GLY A 229 23.18 -0.61 -6.40
C GLY A 229 21.81 -0.22 -6.94
N THR A 230 21.38 0.97 -6.57
CA THR A 230 20.03 1.45 -6.84
C THR A 230 20.03 2.94 -7.15
N ILE A 231 19.08 3.38 -7.97
CA ILE A 231 18.75 4.78 -8.16
C ILE A 231 17.34 5.00 -7.65
N GLU A 232 17.23 5.86 -6.65
CA GLU A 232 16.01 6.09 -5.90
C GLU A 232 15.80 7.59 -5.71
N SER A 233 14.57 7.99 -5.39
CA SER A 233 14.26 9.38 -5.06
C SER A 233 13.58 9.47 -3.70
N TYR A 234 14.29 10.06 -2.73
CA TYR A 234 13.80 10.22 -1.37
C TYR A 234 13.26 11.63 -1.12
N VAL A 235 12.22 11.71 -0.30
CA VAL A 235 11.66 12.97 0.17
C VAL A 235 12.76 13.79 0.83
N GLY A 236 13.02 14.97 0.29
CA GLY A 236 14.02 15.89 0.86
C GLY A 236 15.44 15.73 0.33
N GLU A 237 15.72 14.64 -0.38
CA GLU A 237 17.01 14.38 -1.02
C GLU A 237 16.92 14.57 -2.55
N GLY A 238 15.86 14.03 -3.17
CA GLY A 238 15.75 13.90 -4.62
C GLY A 238 16.40 12.61 -5.12
N VAL A 239 16.71 12.56 -6.42
CA VAL A 239 17.23 11.36 -7.07
C VAL A 239 18.72 11.19 -6.76
N ASN A 240 19.10 10.02 -6.25
CA ASN A 240 20.49 9.69 -5.95
C ASN A 240 20.79 8.19 -6.15
N PHE A 241 22.07 7.85 -6.19
CA PHE A 241 22.54 6.48 -6.17
C PHE A 241 22.75 6.01 -4.73
N HIS A 242 22.28 4.79 -4.43
CA HIS A 242 22.48 4.15 -3.14
C HIS A 242 23.07 2.74 -3.30
N GLU A 243 24.01 2.39 -2.41
CA GLU A 243 24.57 1.04 -2.37
C GLU A 243 23.49 0.00 -2.08
N MET A 244 23.55 -1.16 -2.75
CA MET A 244 22.52 -2.20 -2.66
C MET A 244 22.22 -2.60 -1.21
N HIS A 245 23.25 -2.81 -0.39
CA HIS A 245 23.07 -3.21 0.99
C HIS A 245 22.32 -2.16 1.82
N TRP A 246 22.63 -0.88 1.62
CA TRP A 246 21.93 0.22 2.30
C TRP A 246 20.47 0.30 1.83
N ALA A 247 20.25 0.26 0.52
CA ALA A 247 18.92 0.38 -0.10
C ALA A 247 17.97 -0.72 0.38
N LEU A 248 18.44 -1.97 0.38
CA LEU A 248 17.64 -3.11 0.86
C LEU A 248 17.25 -2.95 2.33
N LYS A 249 18.14 -2.39 3.16
CA LYS A 249 17.89 -2.18 4.59
C LYS A 249 17.16 -0.88 4.92
N ASN A 250 16.86 -0.02 3.96
CA ASN A 250 16.35 1.32 4.24
C ASN A 250 14.86 1.31 4.67
N GLU A 251 14.62 0.97 5.94
CA GLU A 251 13.30 1.04 6.60
C GLU A 251 12.19 0.17 6.00
N ASN A 252 12.56 -0.91 5.30
CA ASN A 252 11.62 -1.74 4.54
C ASN A 252 11.00 -2.85 5.39
N ALA A 253 9.68 -2.83 5.55
CA ALA A 253 8.91 -3.97 6.06
C ALA A 253 8.67 -5.04 4.98
N ARG A 254 8.61 -4.63 3.71
CA ARG A 254 8.42 -5.51 2.56
C ARG A 254 9.20 -5.01 1.34
N LEU A 255 9.70 -5.95 0.54
CA LEU A 255 10.29 -5.69 -0.76
C LEU A 255 9.81 -6.73 -1.76
N LEU A 256 9.39 -6.30 -2.95
CA LEU A 256 9.06 -7.16 -4.07
C LEU A 256 10.03 -6.87 -5.22
N LEU A 257 10.77 -7.90 -5.64
CA LEU A 257 11.69 -7.84 -6.76
C LEU A 257 10.96 -8.22 -8.05
N LEU A 258 11.01 -7.31 -9.01
CA LEU A 258 10.37 -7.39 -10.31
C LEU A 258 11.42 -7.36 -11.41
N ARG A 259 11.33 -8.28 -12.36
CA ARG A 259 12.25 -8.36 -13.48
C ARG A 259 11.54 -8.05 -14.79
N PRO A 260 11.99 -7.05 -15.56
CA PRO A 260 11.46 -6.81 -16.89
C PRO A 260 11.64 -8.04 -17.79
N ARG A 261 10.61 -8.32 -18.59
CA ARG A 261 10.65 -9.39 -19.60
C ARG A 261 11.57 -9.07 -20.76
N ASP A 262 11.79 -7.79 -21.06
CA ASP A 262 12.79 -7.31 -22.02
C ASP A 262 14.09 -6.90 -21.28
N PRO A 263 15.10 -7.79 -21.20
CA PRO A 263 16.34 -7.49 -20.49
C PRO A 263 17.17 -6.40 -21.17
N LYS A 264 17.04 -6.20 -22.48
CA LYS A 264 17.81 -5.18 -23.20
C LYS A 264 17.27 -3.79 -22.92
N LEU A 265 15.94 -3.65 -22.93
CA LEU A 265 15.28 -2.41 -22.52
C LEU A 265 15.61 -2.09 -21.06
N ALA A 266 15.54 -3.08 -20.17
CA ALA A 266 15.87 -2.94 -18.76
C ALA A 266 17.28 -2.37 -18.53
N GLU A 267 18.28 -2.97 -19.19
CA GLU A 267 19.65 -2.51 -19.11
C GLU A 267 19.81 -1.08 -19.66
N THR A 268 19.17 -0.79 -20.80
CA THR A 268 19.20 0.55 -21.40
C THR A 268 18.59 1.61 -20.48
N ALA A 269 17.47 1.27 -19.82
CA ALA A 269 16.80 2.14 -18.84
C ALA A 269 17.69 2.44 -17.64
N ALA A 270 18.28 1.40 -17.02
CA ALA A 270 19.15 1.55 -15.87
C ALA A 270 20.42 2.35 -16.20
N VAL A 271 21.11 2.01 -17.29
CA VAL A 271 22.33 2.71 -17.72
C VAL A 271 22.04 4.17 -18.08
N GLY A 272 20.93 4.42 -18.80
CA GLY A 272 20.54 5.77 -19.18
C GLY A 272 20.25 6.67 -17.98
N MET A 273 19.50 6.16 -17.00
CA MET A 273 19.21 6.92 -15.77
C MET A 273 20.47 7.11 -14.91
N ALA A 274 21.30 6.08 -14.75
CA ALA A 274 22.57 6.18 -14.01
C ALA A 274 23.48 7.26 -14.60
N LYS A 275 23.63 7.25 -15.92
CA LYS A 275 24.40 8.27 -16.63
C LYS A 275 23.83 9.67 -16.40
N ARG A 276 22.51 9.86 -16.53
CA ARG A 276 21.86 11.16 -16.28
C ARG A 276 22.14 11.69 -14.87
N VAL A 277 22.04 10.83 -13.86
CA VAL A 277 22.30 11.21 -12.46
C VAL A 277 23.78 11.59 -12.27
N ALA A 278 24.72 10.80 -12.79
CA ALA A 278 26.15 11.14 -12.70
C ALA A 278 26.52 12.40 -13.47
N ASP A 279 26.00 12.58 -14.67
CA ASP A 279 26.26 13.76 -15.51
C ASP A 279 25.81 15.02 -14.77
N LEU A 280 24.62 15.03 -14.16
CA LEU A 280 24.16 16.16 -13.33
C LEU A 280 25.05 16.38 -12.10
N ALA A 281 25.39 15.31 -11.38
CA ALA A 281 26.23 15.39 -10.19
C ALA A 281 27.61 15.97 -10.49
N SER A 282 28.21 15.61 -11.65
CA SER A 282 29.50 16.14 -12.10
C SER A 282 29.50 17.66 -12.33
N HIS A 283 28.31 18.24 -12.58
CA HIS A 283 28.10 19.68 -12.73
C HIS A 283 27.55 20.34 -11.46
N GLY A 284 27.59 19.65 -10.30
CA GLY A 284 27.05 20.16 -9.03
C GLY A 284 25.53 20.33 -9.03
N LYS A 285 24.81 19.64 -9.94
CA LYS A 285 23.35 19.64 -10.04
C LYS A 285 22.79 18.32 -9.56
N LYS A 286 21.49 18.29 -9.23
CA LYS A 286 20.74 17.08 -8.92
C LYS A 286 19.31 17.20 -9.44
N ILE A 287 18.63 16.06 -9.55
CA ILE A 287 17.18 16.02 -9.80
C ILE A 287 16.50 16.09 -8.44
N HIS A 288 15.66 17.10 -8.21
CA HIS A 288 14.97 17.26 -6.93
C HIS A 288 13.76 16.33 -6.83
N TYR A 289 13.33 16.07 -5.60
CA TYR A 289 12.12 15.29 -5.35
C TYR A 289 10.88 16.02 -5.87
N ASP A 290 10.00 15.30 -6.58
CA ASP A 290 8.72 15.87 -6.97
C ASP A 290 7.66 15.71 -5.88
N TYR A 291 7.36 16.83 -5.20
CA TYR A 291 6.34 16.90 -4.17
C TYR A 291 4.91 16.99 -4.71
N LYS A 292 4.74 17.32 -5.98
CA LYS A 292 3.42 17.49 -6.61
C LYS A 292 2.91 16.20 -7.23
N LEU A 293 3.80 15.24 -7.46
CA LEU A 293 3.54 13.98 -8.16
C LEU A 293 2.94 14.26 -9.55
N ASP A 294 3.61 15.15 -10.31
CA ASP A 294 3.27 15.65 -11.63
C ASP A 294 4.15 15.01 -12.71
N PHE A 295 3.76 13.81 -13.13
CA PHE A 295 4.45 12.93 -14.09
C PHE A 295 4.56 13.49 -15.53
N LYS A 296 4.20 14.76 -15.75
CA LYS A 296 4.25 15.42 -17.06
C LYS A 296 5.63 15.93 -17.43
N HIS A 297 6.49 16.17 -16.43
CA HIS A 297 7.78 16.79 -16.64
C HIS A 297 8.88 16.14 -15.81
N ASP A 298 10.10 16.15 -16.33
CA ASP A 298 11.21 15.33 -15.83
C ASP A 298 12.26 16.16 -15.07
N GLU A 299 11.98 17.41 -14.70
CA GLU A 299 12.93 18.26 -13.96
C GLU A 299 12.99 17.91 -12.48
N THR A 300 11.91 17.35 -11.95
CA THR A 300 11.81 16.76 -10.61
C THR A 300 11.26 15.35 -10.73
N MET A 301 11.61 14.46 -9.80
CA MET A 301 11.14 13.07 -9.85
C MET A 301 10.88 12.54 -8.44
N SER A 302 9.71 11.97 -8.23
CA SER A 302 9.41 11.02 -7.17
C SER A 302 10.06 9.65 -7.45
N CYS A 303 10.00 8.73 -6.48
CA CYS A 303 10.57 7.39 -6.64
C CYS A 303 10.00 6.63 -7.85
N ALA A 304 8.69 6.77 -8.10
CA ALA A 304 8.02 6.12 -9.22
C ALA A 304 8.41 6.75 -10.57
N GLU A 305 8.59 8.08 -10.62
CA GLU A 305 9.03 8.79 -11.82
C GLU A 305 10.43 8.41 -12.26
N VAL A 306 11.35 8.09 -11.33
CA VAL A 306 12.70 7.62 -11.68
C VAL A 306 12.60 6.40 -12.60
N SER A 307 11.84 5.38 -12.21
CA SER A 307 11.65 4.20 -13.04
C SER A 307 10.86 4.53 -14.31
N GLN A 308 9.76 5.29 -14.23
CA GLN A 308 8.96 5.64 -15.40
C GLN A 308 9.79 6.36 -16.47
N VAL A 309 10.50 7.42 -16.09
CA VAL A 309 11.35 8.20 -16.98
C VAL A 309 12.45 7.34 -17.57
N ALA A 310 13.06 6.44 -16.80
CA ALA A 310 14.09 5.53 -17.29
C ALA A 310 13.56 4.64 -18.42
N TYR A 311 12.41 3.98 -18.21
CA TYR A 311 11.80 3.09 -19.20
C TYR A 311 11.23 3.85 -20.41
N ARG A 312 10.58 4.99 -20.18
CA ARG A 312 10.10 5.87 -21.25
C ARG A 312 11.23 6.35 -22.13
N THR A 313 12.34 6.80 -21.54
CA THR A 313 13.51 7.29 -22.29
C THR A 313 14.17 6.15 -23.07
N ALA A 314 14.40 5.00 -22.44
CA ALA A 314 15.03 3.85 -23.08
C ALA A 314 14.22 3.29 -24.26
N SER A 315 12.89 3.35 -24.15
CA SER A 315 11.96 2.92 -25.19
C SER A 315 11.61 4.00 -26.21
N GLN A 316 12.18 5.20 -26.09
CA GLN A 316 11.86 6.38 -26.92
C GLN A 316 10.36 6.73 -26.90
N GLY A 317 9.71 6.56 -25.75
CA GLY A 317 8.30 6.84 -25.53
C GLY A 317 7.33 5.73 -25.95
N SER A 318 7.83 4.57 -26.43
CA SER A 318 6.96 3.45 -26.79
C SER A 318 6.45 2.64 -25.59
N ILE A 319 7.08 2.78 -24.43
CA ILE A 319 6.71 2.11 -23.18
C ILE A 319 6.55 3.15 -22.08
N GLU A 320 5.33 3.23 -21.53
CA GLU A 320 5.02 3.97 -20.31
C GLU A 320 4.72 2.98 -19.19
N ILE A 321 5.44 3.05 -18.06
CA ILE A 321 5.13 2.28 -16.84
C ILE A 321 4.45 3.19 -15.81
N PRO A 322 3.49 2.68 -15.02
CA PRO A 322 2.96 1.33 -15.07
C PRO A 322 2.00 1.19 -16.25
N GLU A 323 1.72 -0.04 -16.66
CA GLU A 323 0.76 -0.32 -17.73
C GLU A 323 -0.66 0.12 -17.31
N PHE A 324 -0.94 0.01 -16.01
CA PHE A 324 -2.25 0.27 -15.40
C PHE A 324 -2.10 1.26 -14.24
N PRO A 325 -2.19 2.57 -14.51
CA PRO A 325 -2.05 3.58 -13.48
C PRO A 325 -3.24 3.54 -12.52
N THR A 326 -2.94 3.67 -11.23
CA THR A 326 -3.91 3.97 -10.18
C THR A 326 -4.51 5.37 -10.39
N VAL A 327 -5.75 5.58 -9.97
CA VAL A 327 -6.38 6.91 -10.00
C VAL A 327 -6.61 7.42 -8.58
N ILE A 328 -6.22 8.67 -8.31
CA ILE A 328 -6.47 9.34 -7.03
C ILE A 328 -7.71 10.22 -7.16
N HIS A 329 -8.75 9.89 -6.37
CA HIS A 329 -10.00 10.66 -6.30
C HIS A 329 -10.50 10.91 -4.86
N GLU A 330 -10.06 10.12 -3.89
CA GLU A 330 -10.51 10.21 -2.49
C GLU A 330 -9.66 11.22 -1.70
N GLY A 331 -10.22 11.77 -0.61
CA GLY A 331 -9.48 12.65 0.28
C GLY A 331 -9.00 13.95 -0.36
N GLN A 332 -9.79 14.58 -1.24
CA GLN A 332 -9.38 15.83 -1.95
C GLN A 332 -8.84 16.92 -1.01
N ASN A 333 -9.45 17.09 0.18
CA ASN A 333 -8.96 18.02 1.19
C ASN A 333 -7.53 17.69 1.66
N LEU A 334 -7.18 16.40 1.75
CA LEU A 334 -5.83 15.96 2.08
C LEU A 334 -4.88 16.22 0.91
N LEU A 335 -5.28 15.91 -0.32
CA LEU A 335 -4.48 16.16 -1.52
C LEU A 335 -4.14 17.65 -1.67
N ASP A 336 -5.12 18.53 -1.46
CA ASP A 336 -4.92 19.98 -1.50
C ASP A 336 -3.93 20.44 -0.43
N ASN A 337 -4.01 19.87 0.77
CA ASN A 337 -3.09 20.16 1.88
C ASN A 337 -1.67 19.60 1.65
N LEU A 338 -1.54 18.55 0.84
CA LEU A 338 -0.26 17.98 0.39
C LEU A 338 0.26 18.63 -0.89
N ALA A 339 -0.57 19.44 -1.56
CA ALA A 339 -0.32 19.99 -2.90
C ALA A 339 -0.09 18.89 -3.98
N ILE A 340 -0.72 17.74 -3.82
CA ILE A 340 -0.69 16.62 -4.78
C ILE A 340 -1.81 16.81 -5.79
N LYS A 341 -1.52 16.59 -7.08
CA LYS A 341 -2.55 16.60 -8.13
C LYS A 341 -3.36 15.30 -8.09
N GLY A 342 -4.68 15.41 -8.09
CA GLY A 342 -5.57 14.26 -8.32
C GLY A 342 -5.55 13.80 -9.78
N GLY A 343 -6.09 12.60 -10.04
CA GLY A 343 -6.12 11.98 -11.37
C GLY A 343 -5.29 10.70 -11.47
N GLU A 344 -5.01 10.27 -12.70
CA GLU A 344 -4.15 9.11 -12.97
C GLU A 344 -2.73 9.36 -12.46
N THR A 345 -2.16 8.36 -11.80
CA THR A 345 -0.84 8.43 -11.20
C THR A 345 -0.16 7.07 -11.23
N PHE A 346 1.14 7.04 -10.97
CA PHE A 346 1.89 5.82 -10.77
C PHE A 346 1.96 5.48 -9.27
N SER A 347 1.07 4.60 -8.80
CA SER A 347 1.25 3.99 -7.47
C SER A 347 2.31 2.90 -7.55
N PRO A 348 3.25 2.80 -6.59
CA PRO A 348 4.27 1.76 -6.60
C PRO A 348 3.71 0.34 -6.75
N GLY A 349 2.52 0.07 -6.19
CA GLY A 349 1.87 -1.25 -6.33
C GLY A 349 1.37 -1.56 -7.74
N ASP A 350 1.33 -0.60 -8.66
CA ASP A 350 0.92 -0.82 -10.04
C ASP A 350 1.95 -1.66 -10.82
N LEU A 351 3.23 -1.62 -10.43
CA LEU A 351 4.25 -2.50 -11.04
C LEU A 351 4.04 -3.97 -10.70
N GLU A 352 3.37 -4.30 -9.59
CA GLU A 352 3.05 -5.69 -9.24
C GLU A 352 2.07 -6.34 -10.24
N ILE A 353 1.30 -5.53 -10.96
CA ILE A 353 0.34 -5.98 -11.98
C ILE A 353 0.72 -5.53 -13.39
N ASP A 354 1.95 -5.06 -13.60
CA ASP A 354 2.45 -4.67 -14.92
C ASP A 354 2.92 -5.91 -15.69
N SER A 355 2.25 -6.22 -16.80
CA SER A 355 2.44 -7.49 -17.51
C SER A 355 3.85 -7.64 -18.12
N ARG A 356 4.57 -6.52 -18.27
CA ARG A 356 5.92 -6.44 -18.82
C ARG A 356 7.00 -6.82 -17.82
N PHE A 357 6.65 -7.01 -16.55
CA PHE A 357 7.54 -7.49 -15.50
C PHE A 357 7.23 -8.94 -15.15
N GLU A 358 8.12 -9.56 -14.37
CA GLU A 358 7.95 -10.87 -13.76
C GLU A 358 8.15 -10.72 -12.26
N LEU A 359 7.27 -11.32 -11.45
CA LEU A 359 7.56 -11.49 -10.02
C LEU A 359 8.75 -12.44 -9.84
N VAL A 360 9.84 -11.99 -9.25
CA VAL A 360 11.04 -12.81 -8.99
C VAL A 360 11.06 -13.34 -7.57
N ALA A 361 10.93 -12.44 -6.61
CA ALA A 361 10.98 -12.76 -5.20
C ALA A 361 10.28 -11.68 -4.37
N GLU A 362 9.78 -12.06 -3.21
CA GLU A 362 9.27 -11.13 -2.22
C GLU A 362 9.88 -11.41 -0.86
N PHE A 363 10.35 -10.36 -0.21
CA PHE A 363 10.87 -10.34 1.14
C PHE A 363 9.89 -9.64 2.06
N ARG A 364 9.74 -10.16 3.28
CA ARG A 364 9.00 -9.51 4.37
C ARG A 364 9.71 -9.70 5.69
N ASP A 365 9.80 -8.63 6.47
CA ASP A 365 10.19 -8.71 7.87
C ASP A 365 8.95 -8.98 8.73
N LEU A 366 8.81 -10.22 9.21
CA LEU A 366 7.64 -10.63 9.99
C LEU A 366 7.53 -9.89 11.33
N ARG A 367 8.60 -9.25 11.82
CA ARG A 367 8.52 -8.40 13.01
C ARG A 367 7.77 -7.09 12.75
N LEU A 368 7.79 -6.61 11.50
CA LEU A 368 7.31 -5.29 11.09
C LEU A 368 5.99 -5.34 10.32
N THR A 369 5.65 -6.47 9.70
CA THR A 369 4.41 -6.66 8.91
C THR A 369 3.13 -6.33 9.70
N ARG A 370 3.06 -6.68 11.00
CA ARG A 370 1.94 -6.34 11.88
C ARG A 370 1.78 -4.83 12.12
N ASP A 371 2.87 -4.11 12.34
CA ASP A 371 2.84 -2.64 12.45
C ASP A 371 2.39 -2.00 11.13
N SER A 372 2.95 -2.46 10.01
CA SER A 372 2.53 -2.02 8.68
C SER A 372 1.02 -2.24 8.46
N ARG A 373 0.49 -3.39 8.87
CA ARG A 373 -0.94 -3.72 8.79
C ARG A 373 -1.81 -2.78 9.63
N ILE A 374 -1.42 -2.48 10.86
CA ILE A 374 -2.17 -1.56 11.72
C ILE A 374 -2.15 -0.14 11.15
N LYS A 375 -0.99 0.35 10.70
CA LYS A 375 -0.86 1.68 10.07
C LYS A 375 -1.70 1.77 8.79
N ASP A 376 -1.69 0.72 7.98
CA ASP A 376 -2.55 0.63 6.80
C ASP A 376 -4.03 0.71 7.18
N ALA A 377 -4.45 -0.02 8.21
CA ALA A 377 -5.84 0.02 8.67
C ALA A 377 -6.26 1.41 9.17
N ILE A 378 -5.37 2.07 9.92
CA ILE A 378 -5.54 3.44 10.41
C ILE A 378 -5.72 4.40 9.23
N LEU A 379 -4.84 4.35 8.22
CA LEU A 379 -4.90 5.26 7.08
C LEU A 379 -6.15 5.06 6.24
N THR A 380 -6.55 3.80 5.98
CA THR A 380 -7.81 3.49 5.29
C THR A 380 -9.00 4.11 6.01
N ARG A 381 -9.11 3.97 7.35
CA ARG A 381 -10.22 4.58 8.10
C ARG A 381 -10.13 6.10 8.13
N MET A 382 -8.94 6.67 8.29
CA MET A 382 -8.76 8.11 8.27
C MET A 382 -9.24 8.72 6.94
N LEU A 383 -8.84 8.15 5.80
CA LEU A 383 -9.28 8.60 4.47
C LEU A 383 -10.81 8.48 4.32
N ALA A 384 -11.39 7.32 4.69
CA ALA A 384 -12.84 7.13 4.66
C ALA A 384 -13.60 8.14 5.55
N TRP A 385 -13.04 8.52 6.71
CA TRP A 385 -13.64 9.55 7.56
C TRP A 385 -13.47 10.96 6.98
N MET A 386 -12.38 11.26 6.26
CA MET A 386 -12.23 12.52 5.53
C MET A 386 -13.30 12.69 4.44
N ASP A 387 -13.63 11.60 3.75
CA ASP A 387 -14.73 11.61 2.77
C ASP A 387 -16.10 11.79 3.43
N GLN A 388 -16.22 11.45 4.71
CA GLN A 388 -17.38 11.75 5.56
C GLN A 388 -17.34 13.16 6.18
N GLY A 389 -16.36 13.99 5.79
CA GLY A 389 -16.26 15.38 6.20
C GLY A 389 -15.26 15.67 7.32
N TYR A 390 -14.57 14.66 7.88
CA TYR A 390 -13.54 14.92 8.89
C TYR A 390 -12.37 15.75 8.33
N ARG A 391 -11.84 16.65 9.18
CA ARG A 391 -10.75 17.54 8.85
C ARG A 391 -9.66 17.50 9.91
N ILE A 392 -8.42 17.71 9.47
CA ILE A 392 -7.28 17.89 10.36
C ILE A 392 -7.37 19.29 11.00
N VAL A 393 -7.40 19.33 12.33
CA VAL A 393 -7.53 20.56 13.12
C VAL A 393 -6.17 20.88 13.71
N PRO A 394 -5.49 21.95 13.25
CA PRO A 394 -4.17 22.26 13.74
C PRO A 394 -4.23 22.76 15.19
N THR A 395 -3.64 22.01 16.11
CA THR A 395 -3.51 22.45 17.51
C THR A 395 -2.57 23.64 17.62
N THR A 396 -2.73 24.44 18.68
CA THR A 396 -1.80 25.54 18.99
C THR A 396 -0.36 25.02 19.12
N LYS A 397 -0.17 23.83 19.69
CA LYS A 397 1.14 23.16 19.77
C LYS A 397 1.71 22.83 18.39
N ALA A 398 0.90 22.28 17.47
CA ALA A 398 1.36 21.97 16.12
C ALA A 398 1.66 23.24 15.28
N LYS A 399 0.84 24.29 15.43
CA LYS A 399 1.12 25.60 14.82
C LYS A 399 2.44 26.20 15.36
N MET A 400 2.70 26.03 16.66
CA MET A 400 3.93 26.47 17.31
C MET A 400 5.14 25.57 17.02
N ALA A 401 4.95 24.31 16.64
CA ALA A 401 6.06 23.43 16.24
C ALA A 401 6.49 23.69 14.78
N ALA A 402 5.54 23.87 13.87
CA ALA A 402 5.83 24.04 12.44
C ALA A 402 6.63 25.33 12.12
N GLY A 403 6.38 26.43 12.84
CA GLY A 403 7.07 27.70 12.62
C GLY A 403 8.58 27.66 12.93
N PRO A 404 8.97 27.29 14.16
CA PRO A 404 10.36 27.06 14.54
C PRO A 404 11.04 25.98 13.71
N ILE A 405 10.37 24.85 13.40
CA ILE A 405 10.93 23.82 12.50
C ILE A 405 11.25 24.42 11.13
N ARG A 406 10.35 25.21 10.55
CA ARG A 406 10.56 25.86 9.23
C ARG A 406 11.74 26.83 9.21
N ILE A 407 12.03 27.48 10.33
CA ILE A 407 13.15 28.41 10.48
C ILE A 407 14.44 27.62 10.77
N ALA A 408 14.40 26.75 11.77
CA ALA A 408 15.52 25.93 12.22
C ALA A 408 16.07 25.04 11.11
N ARG A 409 15.22 24.50 10.22
CA ARG A 409 15.68 23.70 9.07
C ARG A 409 16.55 24.43 8.05
N LYS A 410 16.57 25.76 8.11
CA LYS A 410 17.43 26.60 7.27
C LYS A 410 18.69 27.06 8.00
N THR A 411 18.88 26.67 9.26
CA THR A 411 20.03 27.07 10.06
C THR A 411 20.94 25.87 10.32
N PHE A 412 22.18 26.16 10.73
CA PHE A 412 23.15 25.13 11.12
C PHE A 412 22.71 24.31 12.35
N LEU A 413 21.67 24.75 13.07
CA LEU A 413 21.10 24.06 14.24
C LEU A 413 20.17 22.91 13.86
N TRP A 414 19.81 22.76 12.59
CA TRP A 414 18.87 21.73 12.13
C TRP A 414 19.22 20.30 12.55
N PRO A 415 20.47 19.82 12.42
CA PRO A 415 20.83 18.46 12.84
C PRO A 415 20.60 18.20 14.34
N LEU A 416 20.71 19.24 15.16
CA LEU A 416 20.43 19.16 16.60
C LEU A 416 18.92 19.08 16.86
N VAL A 417 18.13 19.86 16.12
CA VAL A 417 16.66 19.84 16.22
C VAL A 417 16.09 18.52 15.72
N GLN A 418 16.56 17.98 14.59
CA GLN A 418 16.14 16.69 14.03
C GLN A 418 16.24 15.55 15.05
N LYS A 419 17.40 15.44 15.72
CA LYS A 419 17.63 14.46 16.79
C LYS A 419 16.72 14.65 18.01
N LEU A 420 16.31 15.89 18.29
CA LEU A 420 15.44 16.25 19.41
C LEU A 420 13.96 15.93 19.16
N ILE A 421 13.50 16.00 17.91
CA ILE A 421 12.09 15.79 17.54
C ILE A 421 11.85 14.50 16.74
N HIS A 422 12.87 13.65 16.57
CA HIS A 422 12.81 12.41 15.79
C HIS A 422 12.27 12.65 14.37
N ALA A 423 12.79 13.69 13.70
CA ALA A 423 12.36 14.11 12.37
C ALA A 423 13.52 14.14 11.37
N ASP A 424 14.24 13.02 11.31
CA ASP A 424 15.45 12.89 10.50
C ASP A 424 15.17 13.14 9.00
N ASP A 425 13.92 12.93 8.55
CA ASP A 425 13.50 13.12 7.15
C ASP A 425 13.03 14.54 6.77
N PHE A 426 12.94 15.50 7.71
CA PHE A 426 12.35 16.81 7.42
C PHE A 426 13.32 17.81 6.78
N SER A 427 13.78 17.49 5.57
CA SER A 427 14.61 18.37 4.74
C SER A 427 14.04 19.79 4.57
N LYS A 428 14.94 20.75 4.37
CA LYS A 428 14.61 22.14 4.02
C LYS A 428 13.81 22.26 2.71
N GLU A 429 13.91 21.24 1.83
CA GLU A 429 13.26 21.19 0.52
C GLU A 429 11.76 20.87 0.61
N ILE A 430 11.29 20.26 1.71
CA ILE A 430 9.87 19.90 1.86
C ILE A 430 9.00 21.17 1.89
N PRO A 431 7.92 21.26 1.07
CA PRO A 431 6.98 22.37 1.12
C PRO A 431 6.35 22.53 2.51
N GLY A 432 6.18 23.78 2.96
CA GLY A 432 5.62 24.08 4.27
C GLY A 432 4.23 23.46 4.53
N PRO A 433 3.27 23.54 3.58
CA PRO A 433 1.97 22.87 3.70
C PRO A 433 2.10 21.36 3.89
N MET A 434 2.88 20.68 3.05
CA MET A 434 3.10 19.23 3.15
C MET A 434 3.71 18.85 4.50
N LEU A 435 4.75 19.56 4.95
CA LEU A 435 5.39 19.32 6.25
C LEU A 435 4.37 19.41 7.39
N LYS A 436 3.55 20.46 7.40
CA LYS A 436 2.50 20.65 8.40
C LYS A 436 1.50 19.51 8.37
N THR A 437 1.07 19.09 7.18
CA THR A 437 0.12 17.99 7.00
C THR A 437 0.69 16.66 7.51
N VAL A 438 1.92 16.31 7.11
CA VAL A 438 2.60 15.09 7.57
C VAL A 438 2.76 15.07 9.09
N VAL A 439 3.20 16.17 9.71
CA VAL A 439 3.31 16.27 11.18
C VAL A 439 1.96 16.04 11.86
N MET A 440 0.90 16.66 11.35
CA MET A 440 -0.44 16.49 11.91
C MET A 440 -0.97 15.07 11.72
N MET A 441 -0.71 14.46 10.56
CA MET A 441 -1.09 13.07 10.28
C MET A 441 -0.34 12.10 11.19
N ASN A 442 0.95 12.30 11.42
CA ASN A 442 1.71 11.49 12.38
C ASN A 442 1.11 11.62 13.78
N ALA A 443 0.79 12.83 14.24
CA ALA A 443 0.17 13.02 15.56
C ALA A 443 -1.20 12.32 15.69
N ILE A 444 -2.04 12.37 14.65
CA ILE A 444 -3.32 11.65 14.64
C ILE A 444 -3.07 10.13 14.60
N GLY A 445 -2.15 9.70 13.73
CA GLY A 445 -1.75 8.32 13.53
C GLY A 445 -1.21 7.69 14.81
N GLU A 446 -0.37 8.39 15.57
CA GLU A 446 0.17 7.92 16.86
C GLU A 446 -0.93 7.69 17.90
N VAL A 447 -1.92 8.57 17.99
CA VAL A 447 -3.07 8.38 18.90
C VAL A 447 -3.80 7.08 18.55
N LEU A 448 -4.11 6.89 17.26
CA LEU A 448 -4.81 5.70 16.78
C LEU A 448 -3.96 4.43 16.88
N LEU A 449 -2.65 4.53 16.62
CA LEU A 449 -1.70 3.42 16.67
C LEU A 449 -1.55 2.90 18.09
N ASN A 450 -1.47 3.79 19.07
CA ASN A 450 -1.42 3.39 20.49
C ASN A 450 -2.69 2.64 20.92
N GLU A 451 -3.88 3.14 20.59
CA GLU A 451 -5.14 2.44 20.90
C GLU A 451 -5.24 1.10 20.16
N ALA A 452 -4.87 1.09 18.88
CA ALA A 452 -4.92 -0.10 18.04
C ALA A 452 -3.99 -1.20 18.57
N TRP A 453 -2.75 -0.85 18.93
CA TRP A 453 -1.80 -1.79 19.50
C TRP A 453 -2.27 -2.37 20.83
N GLN A 454 -2.80 -1.54 21.73
CA GLN A 454 -3.31 -2.04 23.01
C GLN A 454 -4.48 -3.00 22.82
N SER A 455 -5.40 -2.66 21.91
CA SER A 455 -6.55 -3.50 21.56
C SER A 455 -6.12 -4.81 20.91
N ASP A 456 -5.18 -4.75 19.98
CA ASP A 456 -4.65 -5.87 19.23
C ASP A 456 -3.86 -6.85 20.13
N LEU A 457 -3.01 -6.34 21.02
CA LEU A 457 -2.32 -7.16 22.02
C LEU A 457 -3.29 -7.78 23.04
N ALA A 458 -4.33 -7.04 23.46
CA ALA A 458 -5.35 -7.59 24.34
C ALA A 458 -6.16 -8.70 23.65
N TYR A 459 -6.48 -8.50 22.37
CA TYR A 459 -7.15 -9.48 21.52
C TYR A 459 -6.30 -10.75 21.33
N GLU A 460 -5.01 -10.59 21.05
CA GLU A 460 -4.07 -11.71 20.92
C GLU A 460 -3.89 -12.47 22.22
N ARG A 461 -3.73 -11.79 23.38
CA ARG A 461 -3.69 -12.48 24.68
C ARG A 461 -4.93 -13.32 24.95
N LYS A 462 -6.09 -12.89 24.46
CA LYS A 462 -7.37 -13.59 24.64
C LYS A 462 -7.56 -14.75 23.67
N THR A 463 -7.13 -14.60 22.42
CA THR A 463 -7.48 -15.52 21.33
C THR A 463 -6.30 -16.34 20.80
N GLY A 464 -5.07 -15.92 21.08
CA GLY A 464 -3.86 -16.44 20.48
C GLY A 464 -3.55 -15.88 19.08
N TRP A 465 -4.35 -14.93 18.59
CA TRP A 465 -4.22 -14.37 17.23
C TRP A 465 -4.25 -12.85 17.22
N PRO A 466 -3.48 -12.18 16.36
CA PRO A 466 -3.64 -10.75 16.11
C PRO A 466 -4.99 -10.45 15.44
N MET A 467 -5.46 -9.22 15.58
CA MET A 467 -6.69 -8.72 14.95
C MET A 467 -6.56 -8.73 13.43
N THR A 468 -7.65 -9.10 12.74
CA THR A 468 -7.82 -8.96 11.28
C THR A 468 -7.99 -7.49 10.86
N TYR A 469 -7.87 -7.17 9.57
CA TYR A 469 -8.21 -5.84 9.06
C TYR A 469 -9.64 -5.41 9.45
N ASP A 470 -10.63 -6.29 9.29
CA ASP A 470 -12.03 -5.99 9.64
C ASP A 470 -12.20 -5.70 11.14
N GLN A 471 -11.47 -6.43 11.98
CA GLN A 471 -11.47 -6.20 13.42
C GLN A 471 -10.81 -4.87 13.76
N LEU A 472 -9.68 -4.54 13.11
CA LEU A 472 -9.02 -3.24 13.27
C LEU A 472 -9.94 -2.10 12.84
N TYR A 473 -10.64 -2.23 11.71
CA TYR A 473 -11.62 -1.25 11.25
C TYR A 473 -12.76 -1.05 12.25
N ALA A 474 -13.37 -2.13 12.72
CA ALA A 474 -14.45 -2.06 13.71
C ALA A 474 -13.99 -1.41 15.02
N MET A 475 -12.79 -1.75 15.50
CA MET A 475 -12.20 -1.16 16.70
C MET A 475 -11.89 0.33 16.52
N LEU A 476 -11.33 0.74 15.37
CA LEU A 476 -11.06 2.14 15.06
C LEU A 476 -12.36 2.97 15.02
N ASP A 477 -13.44 2.42 14.47
CA ASP A 477 -14.75 3.06 14.47
C ASP A 477 -15.37 3.19 15.86
N ASP A 478 -15.26 2.15 16.69
CA ASP A 478 -15.69 2.20 18.09
C ASP A 478 -14.91 3.26 18.88
N TYR A 479 -13.58 3.25 18.76
CA TYR A 479 -12.73 4.26 19.40
C TYR A 479 -13.10 5.68 18.96
N ARG A 480 -13.30 5.90 17.66
CA ARG A 480 -13.79 7.18 17.12
C ARG A 480 -15.11 7.57 17.78
N ALA A 481 -16.11 6.68 17.81
CA ALA A 481 -17.42 6.99 18.40
C ALA A 481 -17.32 7.33 19.91
N ARG A 482 -16.52 6.58 20.67
CA ARG A 482 -16.27 6.83 22.10
C ARG A 482 -15.59 8.18 22.33
N ASP A 483 -14.52 8.48 21.59
CA ASP A 483 -13.79 9.74 21.71
C ASP A 483 -14.65 10.95 21.26
N ALA A 484 -15.53 10.76 20.27
CA ALA A 484 -16.49 11.79 19.85
C ALA A 484 -17.45 12.16 20.99
N ALA A 485 -17.97 11.17 21.72
CA ALA A 485 -18.84 11.41 22.88
C ALA A 485 -18.12 12.17 24.01
N ILE A 486 -16.84 11.85 24.24
CA ILE A 486 -15.98 12.57 25.19
C ILE A 486 -15.78 14.03 24.75
N TYR A 487 -15.55 14.26 23.45
CA TYR A 487 -15.31 15.58 22.87
C TYR A 487 -16.56 16.48 22.88
N ALA A 488 -17.73 15.89 22.65
CA ALA A 488 -19.01 16.61 22.64
C ALA A 488 -19.36 17.19 24.02
N ASN A 489 -18.99 16.52 25.11
CA ASN A 489 -19.28 16.95 26.48
C ASN A 489 -18.25 17.99 26.97
N PRO A 490 -18.64 19.25 27.28
CA PRO A 490 -17.71 20.29 27.73
C PRO A 490 -16.87 19.91 28.97
N ALA A 491 -17.43 19.12 29.89
CA ALA A 491 -16.74 18.70 31.12
C ALA A 491 -15.61 17.69 30.84
N THR A 492 -15.72 16.92 29.76
CA THR A 492 -14.76 15.87 29.40
C THR A 492 -14.00 16.14 28.11
N ARG A 493 -14.31 17.21 27.37
CA ARG A 493 -13.69 17.55 26.08
C ARG A 493 -12.16 17.57 26.13
N ASN A 494 -11.59 18.06 27.23
CA ASN A 494 -10.15 18.09 27.44
C ASN A 494 -9.51 16.69 27.61
N ARG A 495 -10.29 15.62 27.67
CA ARG A 495 -9.82 14.23 27.70
C ARG A 495 -9.85 13.55 26.33
N ALA A 496 -10.59 14.09 25.36
CA ALA A 496 -10.57 13.55 23.99
C ALA A 496 -9.15 13.67 23.42
N ALA A 497 -8.63 12.57 22.89
CA ALA A 497 -7.30 12.52 22.31
C ALA A 497 -7.35 12.71 20.79
N PHE A 498 -8.34 12.08 20.15
CA PHE A 498 -8.46 12.03 18.70
C PHE A 498 -9.25 13.20 18.11
N HIS A 499 -10.48 13.47 18.60
CA HIS A 499 -11.35 14.53 18.08
C HIS A 499 -10.84 15.95 18.34
N LYS A 500 -9.79 16.14 19.15
CA LYS A 500 -9.09 17.44 19.22
C LYS A 500 -8.21 17.72 18.00
N LEU A 501 -7.77 16.66 17.33
CA LEU A 501 -6.86 16.70 16.19
C LEU A 501 -7.61 16.49 14.88
N PHE A 502 -8.71 15.74 14.91
CA PHE A 502 -9.41 15.28 13.73
C PHE A 502 -10.91 15.09 14.01
N HIS A 503 -11.75 15.98 13.48
CA HIS A 503 -13.21 15.98 13.67
C HIS A 503 -13.94 16.50 12.42
N PRO A 504 -15.27 16.27 12.26
CA PRO A 504 -16.08 16.84 11.18
C PRO A 504 -16.00 18.36 11.04
#